data_AF-A0A8X6TE72-F1
#
_entry.id   AF-A0A8X6TE72-F1
#
_cell.length_a   1.000
_cell.length_b   1.000
_cell.length_c   1.000
_cell.angle_alpha   90.00
_cell.angle_beta   90.00
_cell.angle_gamma   90.00
#
_symmetry.space_group_name_H-M   'P 1'
#
loop_
_entity.id
_entity.type
_entity.pdbx_description
1 polymer ?
#
loop_
_entity_poly.entity_id
_entity_poly.type
_entity_poly.pdbx_seq_one_letter_code
_entity_poly.pdbx_strand_id
1 'polypeptide(L)'
;MAGRRLCRHALICVSACLLTCIAILCLWIQESGKDLCLAIGGVFRPPAVMVPAEKYVLDREHRKYVYSREMPLVFIGGMPRSGTTLLRVLLDAHPDIRCGEETRVIPRLLGLKSQWLKSPLESRRLKEAGITPQVVSLSIYFFGPRFPRGEVDN
;
A
#
# COMPACT_ATOMS: atom_id res chain seq x y z
N MET A 1 47.80 47.46 50.09
CA MET A 1 47.64 46.43 49.04
C MET A 1 46.54 45.43 49.44
N ALA A 2 45.28 45.62 49.02
CA ALA A 2 44.19 44.69 49.39
C ALA A 2 43.07 44.54 48.32
N GLY A 3 43.25 45.06 47.09
CA GLY A 3 42.15 45.16 46.10
C GLY A 3 42.06 44.07 45.03
N ARG A 4 42.89 43.01 45.06
CA ARG A 4 43.02 42.04 43.92
C ARG A 4 42.47 40.63 44.17
N ARG A 5 41.75 40.39 45.27
CA ARG A 5 41.05 39.10 45.51
C ARG A 5 39.54 39.14 45.22
N LEU A 6 38.92 40.33 45.21
CA LEU A 6 37.47 40.48 45.01
C LEU A 6 37.03 40.23 43.55
N CYS A 7 37.88 40.58 42.57
CA CYS A 7 37.53 40.43 41.14
C CYS A 7 37.63 39.00 40.60
N ARG A 8 38.42 38.11 41.23
CA ARG A 8 38.53 36.70 40.79
C ARG A 8 37.31 35.88 41.18
N HIS A 9 36.73 36.14 42.36
CA HIS A 9 35.48 35.48 42.78
C HIS A 9 34.27 35.99 41.99
N ALA A 10 34.21 37.29 41.69
CA ALA A 10 33.13 37.85 40.87
C ALA A 10 33.09 37.25 39.45
N LEU A 11 34.25 37.00 38.83
CA LEU A 11 34.33 36.42 37.49
C LEU A 11 33.90 34.93 37.46
N ILE A 12 34.23 34.17 38.51
CA ILE A 12 33.83 32.76 38.66
C ILE A 12 32.31 32.63 38.92
N CYS A 13 31.73 33.56 39.68
CA CYS A 13 30.28 33.57 39.93
C CYS A 13 29.46 33.82 38.66
N VAL A 14 29.93 34.70 37.76
CA VAL A 14 29.21 35.03 36.52
C VAL A 14 29.24 33.87 35.53
N SER A 15 30.38 33.17 35.38
CA SER A 15 30.47 32.01 34.49
C SER A 15 29.66 30.81 35.01
N ALA A 16 29.64 30.58 36.32
CA ALA A 16 28.82 29.53 36.93
C ALA A 16 27.32 29.78 36.71
N CYS A 17 26.87 31.03 36.84
CA CYS A 17 25.46 31.40 36.68
C CYS A 17 24.98 31.24 35.22
N LEU A 18 25.83 31.62 34.25
CA LEU A 18 25.54 31.45 32.82
C LEU A 18 25.43 29.95 32.45
N LEU A 19 26.32 29.10 32.95
CA LEU A 19 26.28 27.66 32.68
C LEU A 19 25.04 27.00 33.30
N THR A 20 24.64 27.39 34.50
CA THR A 20 23.41 26.87 35.13
C THR A 20 22.16 27.34 34.39
N CYS A 21 22.11 28.58 33.92
CA CYS A 21 20.99 29.09 33.14
C CYS A 21 20.86 28.38 31.78
N ILE A 22 21.98 28.13 31.09
CA ILE A 22 21.98 27.39 29.82
C ILE A 22 21.52 25.94 30.02
N ALA A 23 21.94 25.28 31.11
CA ALA A 23 21.52 23.91 31.43
C ALA A 23 20.02 23.83 31.73
N ILE A 24 19.46 24.78 32.49
CA ILE A 24 18.02 24.84 32.80
C ILE A 24 17.22 25.11 31.52
N LEU A 25 17.69 26.01 30.64
CA LEU A 25 17.03 26.28 29.36
C LEU A 25 17.03 25.03 28.46
N CYS A 26 18.14 24.30 28.42
CA CYS A 26 18.28 23.08 27.63
C CYS A 26 17.36 21.95 28.14
N LEU A 27 17.23 21.80 29.47
CA LEU A 27 16.29 20.86 30.07
C LEU A 27 14.83 21.26 29.80
N TRP A 28 14.50 22.55 29.85
CA TRP A 28 13.17 23.05 29.47
C TRP A 28 12.82 22.80 28.00
N ILE A 29 13.80 22.95 27.10
CA ILE A 29 13.64 22.63 25.68
C ILE A 29 13.40 21.13 25.48
N GLN A 30 14.12 20.27 26.23
CA GLN A 30 13.99 18.81 26.17
C GLN A 30 12.62 18.32 26.68
N GLU A 31 12.06 18.96 27.72
CA GLU A 31 10.76 18.60 28.30
C GLU A 31 9.60 18.99 27.38
N SER A 32 9.70 20.17 26.74
CA SER A 32 8.64 20.73 25.87
C SER A 32 8.43 19.96 24.55
N GLY A 33 9.41 19.16 24.11
CA GLY A 33 9.29 18.33 22.90
C GLY A 33 8.43 17.08 23.06
N LYS A 34 8.18 16.64 24.30
CA LYS A 34 7.46 15.38 24.60
C LYS A 34 5.94 15.56 24.50
N ASP A 35 5.43 16.71 24.93
CA ASP A 35 4.00 17.02 24.93
C ASP A 35 3.45 17.32 23.54
N LEU A 36 4.28 17.88 22.65
CA LEU A 36 3.89 18.13 21.26
C LEU A 36 3.76 16.82 20.46
N CYS A 37 4.60 15.82 20.75
CA CYS A 37 4.59 14.54 20.03
C CYS A 37 3.30 13.74 20.31
N LEU A 38 2.75 13.81 21.53
CA LEU A 38 1.52 13.10 21.88
C LEU A 38 0.25 13.73 21.23
N ALA A 39 0.25 15.05 21.01
CA ALA A 39 -0.85 15.76 20.38
C ALA A 39 -0.90 15.59 18.84
N ILE A 40 0.25 15.31 18.20
CA ILE A 40 0.33 14.99 16.76
C ILE A 40 0.09 13.48 16.50
N GLY A 41 0.01 12.66 17.55
CA GLY A 41 -0.47 11.27 17.51
C GLY A 41 -1.96 11.14 17.16
N GLY A 42 -2.47 12.04 16.32
CA GLY A 42 -3.76 11.91 15.67
C GLY A 42 -3.88 10.49 15.16
N VAL A 43 -4.91 9.80 15.65
CA VAL A 43 -5.30 8.47 15.20
C VAL A 43 -5.49 8.57 13.70
N PHE A 44 -4.44 8.25 12.93
CA PHE A 44 -4.49 8.07 11.50
C PHE A 44 -5.35 6.83 11.31
N ARG A 45 -6.67 7.03 11.30
CA ARG A 45 -7.62 6.02 10.85
C ARG A 45 -7.22 5.77 9.39
N PRO A 46 -6.62 4.62 9.06
CA PRO A 46 -6.42 4.30 7.66
C PRO A 46 -7.80 4.37 7.00
N PRO A 47 -7.90 4.90 5.77
CA PRO A 47 -9.17 4.87 5.04
C PRO A 47 -9.71 3.45 5.10
N ALA A 48 -10.96 3.28 5.50
CA ALA A 48 -11.56 1.96 5.70
C ALA A 48 -11.36 1.11 4.44
N VAL A 49 -10.39 0.20 4.47
CA VAL A 49 -10.13 -0.70 3.36
C VAL A 49 -11.11 -1.84 3.51
N MET A 50 -11.97 -2.00 2.52
CA MET A 50 -12.87 -3.14 2.44
C MET A 50 -12.01 -4.39 2.19
N VAL A 51 -11.75 -5.16 3.25
CA VAL A 51 -10.99 -6.42 3.17
C VAL A 51 -11.98 -7.56 2.94
N PRO A 52 -11.96 -8.25 1.79
CA PRO A 52 -12.79 -9.41 1.59
C PRO A 52 -12.33 -10.56 2.48
N ALA A 53 -13.27 -11.37 2.96
CA ALA A 53 -12.96 -12.61 3.65
C ALA A 53 -12.05 -13.50 2.77
N GLU A 54 -11.09 -14.16 3.42
CA GLU A 54 -10.14 -15.05 2.76
C GLU A 54 -10.90 -16.21 2.10
N LYS A 55 -10.82 -16.29 0.77
CA LYS A 55 -11.48 -17.35 -0.01
C LYS A 55 -10.54 -18.53 -0.14
N TYR A 56 -11.01 -19.71 0.24
CA TYR A 56 -10.30 -20.97 0.03
C TYR A 56 -11.16 -21.95 -0.77
N VAL A 57 -10.51 -22.78 -1.58
CA VAL A 57 -11.15 -23.94 -2.23
C VAL A 57 -10.62 -25.20 -1.58
N LEU A 58 -11.54 -26.13 -1.33
CA LEU A 58 -11.21 -27.47 -0.89
C LEU A 58 -11.20 -28.38 -2.12
N ASP A 59 -10.09 -29.08 -2.31
CA ASP A 59 -10.03 -30.16 -3.29
C ASP A 59 -10.72 -31.43 -2.77
N ARG A 60 -10.91 -32.43 -3.63
CA ARG A 60 -11.51 -33.74 -3.29
C ARG A 60 -10.77 -34.45 -2.15
N GLU A 61 -9.47 -34.18 -2.01
CA GLU A 61 -8.60 -34.67 -0.95
C GLU A 61 -8.62 -33.78 0.32
N HIS A 62 -9.59 -32.86 0.45
CA HIS A 62 -9.69 -31.89 1.54
C HIS A 62 -8.47 -30.97 1.71
N ARG A 63 -7.63 -30.85 0.67
CA ARG A 63 -6.53 -29.88 0.63
C ARG A 63 -7.10 -28.48 0.51
N LYS A 64 -6.72 -27.59 1.43
CA LYS A 64 -7.14 -26.18 1.46
C LYS A 64 -6.22 -25.33 0.61
N TYR A 65 -6.72 -24.85 -0.52
CA TYR A 65 -6.04 -23.87 -1.37
C TYR A 65 -6.52 -22.47 -1.05
N VAL A 66 -5.62 -21.65 -0.49
CA VAL A 66 -5.90 -20.25 -0.17
C VAL A 66 -5.60 -19.38 -1.39
N TYR A 67 -6.57 -18.56 -1.81
CA TYR A 67 -6.36 -17.59 -2.89
C TYR A 67 -5.86 -16.26 -2.32
N SER A 68 -4.54 -16.04 -2.34
CA SER A 68 -3.91 -14.74 -2.02
C SER A 68 -3.59 -13.93 -3.28
N ARG A 69 -3.28 -12.64 -3.10
CA ARG A 69 -2.79 -11.74 -4.17
C ARG A 69 -1.41 -12.12 -4.67
N GLU A 70 -0.58 -12.73 -3.81
CA GLU A 70 0.78 -13.14 -4.17
C GLU A 70 0.82 -14.55 -4.78
N MET A 71 -0.31 -15.21 -5.00
CA MET A 71 -0.28 -16.55 -5.57
C MET A 71 0.23 -16.50 -7.03
N PRO A 72 1.03 -17.48 -7.46
CA PRO A 72 1.49 -17.54 -8.84
C PRO A 72 0.31 -17.88 -9.77
N LEU A 73 -0.10 -16.90 -10.60
CA LEU A 73 -1.14 -17.06 -11.61
C LEU A 73 -0.51 -17.16 -13.01
N VAL A 74 -0.97 -18.14 -13.80
CA VAL A 74 -0.54 -18.32 -15.20
C VAL A 74 -1.62 -17.80 -16.14
N PHE A 75 -1.26 -16.87 -17.03
CA PHE A 75 -2.17 -16.34 -18.04
C PHE A 75 -1.81 -16.87 -19.42
N ILE A 76 -2.75 -17.61 -20.01
CA ILE A 76 -2.65 -18.10 -21.39
C ILE A 76 -3.39 -17.11 -22.29
N GLY A 77 -2.66 -16.44 -23.16
CA GLY A 77 -3.20 -15.48 -24.12
C GLY A 77 -2.69 -15.73 -25.54
N GLY A 78 -3.30 -15.08 -26.52
CA GLY A 78 -2.91 -15.18 -27.93
C GLY A 78 -4.05 -14.82 -28.89
N MET A 79 -3.76 -14.82 -30.19
CA MET A 79 -4.78 -14.69 -31.24
C MET A 79 -5.69 -15.94 -31.21
N PRO A 80 -7.02 -15.80 -31.41
CA PRO A 80 -7.89 -16.96 -31.58
C PRO A 80 -7.35 -17.87 -32.69
N ARG A 81 -7.44 -19.19 -32.46
CA ARG A 81 -6.92 -20.27 -33.33
C ARG A 81 -5.40 -20.51 -33.30
N SER A 82 -4.62 -19.79 -32.49
CA SER A 82 -3.16 -20.05 -32.32
C SER A 82 -2.82 -21.22 -31.39
N GLY A 83 -3.79 -22.07 -31.02
CA GLY A 83 -3.55 -23.22 -30.13
C GLY A 83 -3.54 -22.90 -28.64
N THR A 84 -4.07 -21.76 -28.20
CA THR A 84 -4.21 -21.40 -26.78
C THR A 84 -5.03 -22.45 -26.00
N THR A 85 -6.05 -23.03 -26.63
CA THR A 85 -6.85 -24.12 -26.07
C THR A 85 -6.01 -25.39 -25.87
N LEU A 86 -5.11 -25.70 -26.80
CA LEU A 86 -4.23 -26.88 -26.69
C LEU A 86 -3.23 -26.69 -25.54
N LEU A 87 -2.62 -25.50 -25.44
CA LEU A 87 -1.73 -25.17 -24.32
C LEU A 87 -2.44 -25.29 -22.96
N ARG A 88 -3.69 -24.83 -22.88
CA ARG A 88 -4.53 -24.97 -21.68
C ARG A 88 -4.72 -26.44 -21.30
N VAL A 89 -5.08 -27.29 -22.27
CA VAL A 89 -5.30 -28.73 -22.04
C VAL A 89 -4.01 -29.43 -21.59
N LEU A 90 -2.87 -29.05 -22.18
CA LEU A 90 -1.57 -29.60 -21.78
C LEU A 90 -1.21 -29.25 -20.33
N LEU A 91 -1.45 -28.01 -19.90
CA LEU A 91 -1.19 -27.60 -18.52
C LEU A 91 -2.16 -28.22 -17.52
N ASP A 92 -3.42 -28.44 -17.91
CA ASP A 92 -4.45 -29.05 -17.04
C ASP A 92 -4.20 -30.54 -16.75
N ALA A 93 -3.35 -31.20 -17.56
CA ALA A 93 -2.91 -32.58 -17.31
C ALA A 93 -1.98 -32.70 -16.10
N HIS A 94 -1.36 -31.60 -15.65
CA HIS A 94 -0.49 -31.60 -14.47
C HIS A 94 -1.33 -31.66 -13.18
N PRO A 95 -0.98 -32.49 -12.18
CA PRO A 95 -1.78 -32.66 -10.95
C PRO A 95 -1.90 -31.37 -10.13
N ASP A 96 -0.87 -30.51 -10.16
CA ASP A 96 -0.83 -29.27 -9.39
C ASP A 96 -1.39 -28.04 -10.13
N ILE A 97 -1.77 -28.18 -11.40
CA ILE A 97 -2.24 -27.06 -12.24
C ILE A 97 -3.67 -27.33 -12.68
N ARG A 98 -4.54 -26.36 -12.43
CA ARG A 98 -5.94 -26.37 -12.90
C ARG A 98 -6.21 -25.11 -13.68
N CYS A 99 -6.38 -25.24 -14.98
CA CYS A 99 -6.63 -24.09 -15.85
C CYS A 99 -8.14 -23.77 -15.97
N GLY A 100 -9.02 -24.78 -15.85
CA GLY A 100 -10.48 -24.58 -15.95
C GLY A 100 -10.92 -24.02 -17.31
N GLU A 101 -12.20 -23.68 -17.48
CA GLU A 101 -12.75 -23.18 -18.75
C GLU A 101 -12.33 -21.75 -19.12
N GLU A 102 -12.43 -21.40 -20.41
CA GLU A 102 -12.16 -20.04 -20.87
C GLU A 102 -13.21 -19.08 -20.29
N THR A 103 -12.76 -18.16 -19.44
CA THR A 103 -13.64 -17.18 -18.81
C THR A 103 -14.03 -16.10 -19.82
N ARG A 104 -15.24 -16.16 -20.37
CA ARG A 104 -15.74 -15.14 -21.34
C ARG A 104 -15.91 -13.74 -20.74
N VAL A 105 -16.00 -13.64 -19.41
CA VAL A 105 -16.28 -12.37 -18.72
C VAL A 105 -15.02 -11.52 -18.54
N ILE A 106 -13.86 -12.14 -18.31
CA ILE A 106 -12.60 -11.40 -18.04
C ILE A 106 -12.17 -10.56 -19.26
N PRO A 107 -12.08 -11.10 -20.50
CA PRO A 107 -11.74 -10.30 -21.67
C PRO A 107 -12.74 -9.18 -21.92
N ARG A 108 -14.03 -9.42 -21.64
CA ARG A 108 -15.09 -8.41 -21.80
C ARG A 108 -14.92 -7.25 -20.81
N LEU A 109 -14.63 -7.53 -19.54
CA LEU A 109 -14.38 -6.51 -18.53
C LEU A 109 -13.12 -5.69 -18.81
N LEU A 110 -12.05 -6.34 -19.24
CA LEU A 110 -10.82 -5.64 -19.64
C LEU A 110 -11.04 -4.76 -20.88
N GLY A 111 -11.87 -5.22 -21.83
CA GLY A 111 -12.31 -4.42 -22.96
C GLY A 111 -13.09 -3.17 -22.54
N LEU A 112 -14.07 -3.31 -21.63
CA LEU A 112 -14.84 -2.18 -21.08
C LEU A 112 -13.93 -1.18 -20.35
N LYS A 113 -12.99 -1.66 -19.52
CA LYS A 113 -11.99 -0.81 -18.86
C LYS A 113 -11.20 0.00 -19.90
N SER A 114 -10.74 -0.65 -20.98
CA SER A 114 -9.99 0.02 -22.03
C SER A 114 -10.83 1.08 -22.75
N GLN A 115 -12.11 0.82 -23.01
CA GLN A 115 -13.02 1.79 -23.63
C GLN A 115 -13.22 3.04 -22.76
N TRP A 116 -13.43 2.87 -21.45
CA TRP A 116 -13.57 3.98 -20.52
C TRP A 116 -12.30 4.82 -20.39
N LEU A 117 -11.13 4.19 -20.48
CA LEU A 117 -9.85 4.90 -20.44
C LEU A 117 -9.52 5.62 -21.75
N LYS A 118 -9.92 5.07 -22.90
CA LYS A 118 -9.68 5.66 -24.22
C LYS A 118 -10.63 6.81 -24.54
N SER A 119 -11.87 6.77 -24.06
CA SER A 119 -12.87 7.80 -24.31
C SER A 119 -12.73 8.96 -23.32
N PRO A 120 -12.36 10.18 -23.77
CA PRO A 120 -12.19 11.32 -22.86
C PRO A 120 -13.52 11.80 -22.26
N LEU A 121 -14.65 11.61 -22.96
CA LEU A 121 -15.98 11.96 -22.45
C LEU A 121 -16.40 11.05 -21.29
N GLU A 122 -16.26 9.75 -21.48
CA GLU A 122 -16.63 8.77 -20.45
C GLU A 122 -15.69 8.85 -19.25
N SER A 123 -14.39 9.03 -19.47
CA SER A 123 -13.42 9.24 -18.39
C SER A 123 -13.75 10.47 -17.53
N ARG A 124 -14.22 11.58 -18.15
CA ARG A 124 -14.70 12.75 -17.40
C ARG A 124 -15.94 12.43 -16.57
N ARG A 125 -16.95 11.77 -17.15
CA ARG A 125 -18.19 11.38 -16.44
C ARG A 125 -17.90 10.47 -15.26
N LEU A 126 -17.01 9.48 -15.44
CA LEU A 126 -16.56 8.60 -14.36
C LEU A 126 -15.88 9.38 -13.24
N LYS A 127 -15.02 10.34 -13.59
CA LYS A 127 -14.33 11.19 -12.61
C LYS A 127 -15.29 12.12 -11.87
N GLU A 128 -16.27 12.69 -12.56
CA GLU A 128 -17.33 13.54 -11.97
C GLU A 128 -18.23 12.74 -11.03
N ALA A 129 -18.48 11.46 -11.34
CA ALA A 129 -19.18 10.53 -10.45
C ALA A 129 -18.33 10.04 -9.25
N GLY A 130 -17.08 10.51 -9.11
CA GLY A 130 -16.17 10.07 -8.05
C GLY A 130 -15.55 8.68 -8.28
N ILE A 131 -15.75 8.09 -9.46
CA ILE A 131 -15.21 6.78 -9.83
C ILE A 131 -13.81 6.99 -10.39
N THR A 132 -12.80 6.91 -9.50
CA THR A 132 -11.40 7.05 -9.91
C THR A 132 -10.90 5.78 -10.63
N PRO A 133 -9.87 5.88 -11.48
CA PRO A 133 -9.28 4.70 -12.14
C PRO A 133 -8.75 3.65 -11.16
N GLN A 134 -8.43 4.05 -9.92
CA GLN A 134 -8.04 3.15 -8.84
C GLN A 134 -9.23 2.30 -8.38
N VAL A 135 -10.41 2.92 -8.19
CA VAL A 135 -11.64 2.20 -7.81
C VAL A 135 -12.07 1.22 -8.89
N VAL A 136 -11.97 1.61 -10.17
CA VAL A 136 -12.24 0.71 -11.30
C VAL A 136 -11.25 -0.46 -11.33
N SER A 137 -9.98 -0.20 -11.06
CA SER A 137 -8.99 -1.28 -11.00
C SER A 137 -9.25 -2.21 -9.81
N LEU A 138 -9.57 -1.66 -8.64
CA LEU A 138 -9.96 -2.42 -7.45
C LEU A 138 -11.22 -3.26 -7.66
N SER A 139 -12.22 -2.76 -8.38
CA SER A 139 -13.45 -3.52 -8.68
C SER A 139 -13.17 -4.69 -9.62
N ILE A 140 -12.30 -4.50 -10.63
CA ILE A 140 -11.87 -5.58 -11.53
C ILE A 140 -11.04 -6.62 -10.77
N TYR A 141 -10.19 -6.21 -9.82
CA TYR A 141 -9.46 -7.14 -8.95
C TYR A 141 -10.37 -7.91 -7.97
N PHE A 142 -11.53 -7.35 -7.64
CA PHE A 142 -12.51 -8.04 -6.80
C PHE A 142 -13.34 -9.05 -7.60
N PHE A 143 -13.72 -8.69 -8.82
CA PHE A 143 -14.55 -9.53 -9.69
C PHE A 143 -13.75 -10.62 -10.43
N GLY A 144 -12.54 -10.29 -10.88
CA GLY A 144 -11.64 -11.22 -11.57
C GLY A 144 -10.73 -12.01 -10.63
N PRO A 145 -9.92 -12.92 -11.17
CA PRO A 145 -8.80 -13.50 -10.45
C PRO A 145 -7.88 -12.38 -9.98
N ARG A 146 -7.39 -12.50 -8.74
CA ARG A 146 -6.71 -11.40 -8.07
C ARG A 146 -5.27 -11.30 -8.56
N PHE A 147 -5.04 -10.48 -9.59
CA PHE A 147 -3.71 -10.28 -10.15
C PHE A 147 -2.78 -9.61 -9.12
N PRO A 148 -1.52 -10.05 -9.00
CA PRO A 148 -0.50 -9.28 -8.29
C PRO A 148 -0.35 -7.92 -8.97
N ARG A 149 -0.34 -6.84 -8.18
CA ARG A 149 0.05 -5.52 -8.69
C ARG A 149 1.52 -5.64 -9.08
N GLY A 150 1.82 -5.56 -10.36
CA GLY A 150 3.14 -5.10 -10.78
C GLY A 150 3.27 -3.67 -10.28
N GLU A 151 4.18 -3.46 -9.32
CA GLU A 151 4.75 -2.16 -9.01
C GLU A 151 5.21 -1.58 -10.35
N VAL A 152 4.47 -0.61 -10.90
CA VAL A 152 5.00 0.23 -11.97
C VAL A 152 5.80 1.29 -11.21
N ASP A 153 7.03 0.93 -10.87
CA ASP A 153 8.03 1.91 -10.47
C ASP A 153 8.21 2.87 -11.65
N ASN A 154 7.93 4.16 -11.41
CA ASN A 154 8.20 5.25 -12.34
C ASN A 154 9.70 5.48 -12.51
#